data_AF-R0I0C9-F1
#
_entry.id   AF-R0I0C9-F1
#
_cell.length_a   1.000
_cell.length_b   1.000
_cell.length_c   1.000
_cell.angle_alpha   90.00
_cell.angle_beta   90.00
_cell.angle_gamma   90.00
#
_symmetry.space_group_name_H-M   'P 1'
#
loop_
_entity.id
_entity.type
_entity.pdbx_description
1 polymer ?
#
loop_
_entity_poly.entity_id
_entity_poly.type
_entity_poly.pdbx_seq_one_letter_code
_entity_poly.pdbx_strand_id
1 'polypeptide(L)'
;MHLSSTYHQQKVSEFVPISKELQCLSSPLTEPHEKDLGAVTSVFWDIEKCPVPHGCVPRRVGLCIKQFLENKGYSGPLTITAIGVLTDVPSEILREVYASGIALNIIGSTFSTTLDRLICEFTVKNPPPANIMVISDAKSFASDYASRLELRGYNILQPVPSYSLEGFFQEDSGVLEEDKCSETSESAFWICSVCSDNIHGQGFENFTTHVTSCPHKRKLLDWLPSDARFLSRECGDQAKVNEVWR
;
A
#
# COMPACT_ATOMS: atom_id res chain seq x y z
N MET A 1 3.81 10.99 39.87
CA MET A 1 4.17 10.08 38.76
C MET A 1 2.98 10.01 37.80
N HIS A 2 2.97 10.80 36.73
CA HIS A 2 1.94 10.76 35.69
C HIS A 2 2.61 10.41 34.36
N LEU A 3 2.75 9.11 34.08
CA LEU A 3 3.31 8.58 32.82
C LEU A 3 2.22 8.25 31.79
N SER A 4 1.02 8.85 31.88
CA SER A 4 -0.11 8.54 30.97
C SER A 4 -0.73 9.78 30.32
N SER A 5 0.09 10.78 29.99
CA SER A 5 -0.38 11.90 29.16
C SER A 5 -0.41 11.48 27.69
N THR A 6 -1.48 11.80 26.98
CA THR A 6 -1.61 11.61 25.52
C THR A 6 -0.47 12.29 24.76
N TYR A 7 0.11 13.36 25.32
CA TYR A 7 1.31 14.01 24.80
C TYR A 7 2.55 13.09 24.81
N HIS A 8 2.72 12.28 25.85
CA HIS A 8 3.82 11.30 25.90
C HIS A 8 3.59 10.16 24.91
N GLN A 9 2.34 9.71 24.72
CA GLN A 9 2.02 8.68 23.73
C GLN A 9 2.22 9.19 22.30
N GLN A 10 1.84 10.44 21.99
CA GLN A 10 2.15 11.09 20.72
C GLN A 10 3.66 11.21 20.49
N LYS A 11 4.41 11.71 21.48
CA LYS A 11 5.86 11.88 21.36
C LYS A 11 6.59 10.54 21.19
N VAL A 12 6.18 9.49 21.91
CA VAL A 12 6.70 8.13 21.71
C VAL A 12 6.31 7.58 20.34
N SER A 13 5.10 7.86 19.85
CA SER A 13 4.66 7.48 18.50
C SER A 13 5.38 8.25 17.39
N GLU A 14 5.94 9.43 17.66
CA GLU A 14 6.83 10.17 16.74
C GLU A 14 8.26 9.63 16.76
N PHE A 15 8.74 9.13 17.90
CA PHE A 15 10.08 8.53 18.02
C PHE A 15 10.20 7.14 17.38
N VAL A 16 9.12 6.36 17.34
CA VAL A 16 9.13 5.01 16.74
C VAL A 16 9.39 5.05 15.21
N PRO A 17 8.76 5.92 14.42
CA PRO A 17 9.09 6.18 13.02
C PRO A 17 10.55 6.56 12.83
N ILE A 18 11.06 7.53 13.61
CA ILE A 18 12.45 8.01 13.51
C ILE A 18 13.44 6.87 13.79
N SER A 19 13.20 6.05 14.82
CA SER A 19 14.07 4.91 15.16
C SER A 19 14.08 3.85 14.05
N LYS A 20 12.92 3.54 13.46
CA LYS A 20 12.82 2.57 12.35
C LYS A 20 13.41 3.09 11.05
N GLU A 21 13.21 4.38 10.74
CA GLU A 21 13.89 5.05 9.65
C GLU A 21 15.40 4.97 9.85
N LEU A 22 15.91 5.33 11.03
CA LEU A 22 17.34 5.25 11.36
C LEU A 22 17.91 3.82 11.25
N GLN A 23 17.14 2.79 11.61
CA GLN A 23 17.52 1.39 11.41
C GLN A 23 17.67 1.05 9.92
N CYS A 24 16.72 1.49 9.08
CA CYS A 24 16.82 1.34 7.63
C CYS A 24 17.98 2.16 7.06
N LEU A 25 18.46 3.17 7.77
CA LEU A 25 19.59 3.99 7.36
C LEU A 25 20.98 3.44 7.73
N SER A 26 21.06 2.30 8.40
CA SER A 26 22.31 1.76 8.97
C SER A 26 23.10 0.80 8.07
N SER A 27 22.55 0.38 6.93
CA SER A 27 23.22 -0.56 6.02
C SER A 27 24.48 0.04 5.36
N PRO A 28 25.60 -0.73 5.25
CA PRO A 28 26.82 -0.26 4.61
C PRO A 28 26.61 0.10 3.14
N LEU A 29 27.20 1.22 2.70
CA LEU A 29 27.29 1.56 1.28
C LEU A 29 28.09 0.48 0.56
N THR A 30 27.59 -0.02 -0.56
CA THR A 30 28.17 -1.18 -1.26
C THR A 30 28.54 -0.81 -2.70
N GLU A 31 29.53 -1.52 -3.26
CA GLU A 31 29.95 -1.43 -4.67
C GLU A 31 28.77 -1.76 -5.62
N PRO A 32 28.79 -1.30 -6.89
CA PRO A 32 27.71 -1.55 -7.84
C PRO A 32 27.45 -3.05 -7.98
N HIS A 33 26.26 -3.48 -7.57
CA HIS A 33 25.90 -4.89 -7.56
C HIS A 33 25.39 -5.34 -8.94
N GLU A 34 25.72 -6.56 -9.32
CA GLU A 34 25.16 -7.19 -10.52
C GLU A 34 23.63 -7.33 -10.33
N LYS A 35 22.86 -6.98 -11.36
CA LYS A 35 21.39 -7.03 -11.32
C LYS A 35 20.94 -8.48 -11.24
N ASP A 36 20.38 -8.87 -10.09
CA ASP A 36 19.75 -10.17 -9.92
C ASP A 36 18.28 -10.12 -10.38
N LEU A 37 18.03 -10.72 -11.53
CA LEU A 37 16.71 -10.83 -12.15
C LEU A 37 15.76 -11.77 -11.37
N GLY A 38 16.28 -12.63 -10.51
CA GLY A 38 15.52 -13.50 -9.61
C GLY A 38 15.24 -12.89 -8.23
N ALA A 39 15.70 -11.66 -7.97
CA ALA A 39 15.53 -11.00 -6.69
C ALA A 39 14.06 -10.68 -6.36
N VAL A 40 13.75 -10.68 -5.06
CA VAL A 40 12.44 -10.30 -4.54
C VAL A 40 12.07 -8.89 -4.98
N THR A 41 10.82 -8.70 -5.40
CA THR A 41 10.31 -7.45 -5.94
C THR A 41 9.09 -6.98 -5.14
N SER A 42 9.14 -5.75 -4.62
CA SER A 42 7.96 -5.07 -4.07
C SER A 42 7.53 -3.91 -4.96
N VAL A 43 6.24 -3.91 -5.33
CA VAL A 43 5.59 -2.84 -6.08
C VAL A 43 4.65 -2.09 -5.13
N PHE A 44 4.86 -0.78 -4.99
CA PHE A 44 4.01 0.11 -4.22
C PHE A 44 3.22 1.00 -5.18
N TRP A 45 1.91 0.83 -5.20
CA TRP A 45 1.03 1.49 -6.16
C TRP A 45 0.10 2.48 -5.44
N ASP A 46 0.20 3.74 -5.81
CA ASP A 46 -0.74 4.80 -5.43
C ASP A 46 -2.00 4.70 -6.30
N ILE A 47 -3.04 4.06 -5.77
CA ILE A 47 -4.28 3.84 -6.52
C ILE A 47 -5.07 5.13 -6.73
N GLU A 48 -4.81 6.17 -5.94
CA GLU A 48 -5.48 7.47 -6.06
C GLU A 48 -4.86 8.30 -7.19
N LYS A 49 -3.52 8.34 -7.27
CA LYS A 49 -2.82 9.09 -8.33
C LYS A 49 -2.74 8.33 -9.65
N CYS A 50 -2.72 7.00 -9.59
CA CYS A 50 -2.67 6.13 -10.77
C CYS A 50 -3.84 5.14 -10.73
N PRO A 51 -5.10 5.59 -10.86
CA PRO A 51 -6.25 4.70 -10.79
C PRO A 51 -6.25 3.67 -11.93
N VAL A 52 -7.07 2.63 -11.78
CA VAL A 52 -7.34 1.69 -12.88
C VAL A 52 -7.93 2.47 -14.06
N PRO A 53 -7.33 2.43 -15.26
CA PRO A 53 -7.78 3.22 -16.40
C PRO A 53 -9.19 2.83 -16.82
N HIS A 54 -9.95 3.80 -17.33
CA HIS A 54 -11.30 3.55 -17.82
C HIS A 54 -11.32 2.50 -18.93
N GLY A 55 -12.24 1.55 -18.84
CA GLY A 55 -12.37 0.45 -19.81
C GLY A 55 -11.42 -0.73 -19.59
N CYS A 56 -10.47 -0.62 -18.64
CA CYS A 56 -9.61 -1.74 -18.26
C CYS A 56 -10.28 -2.61 -17.18
N VAL A 57 -10.01 -3.92 -17.21
CA VAL A 57 -10.54 -4.88 -16.23
C VAL A 57 -9.66 -4.84 -14.98
N PRO A 58 -10.16 -4.44 -13.79
CA PRO A 58 -9.30 -4.26 -12.61
C PRO A 58 -8.64 -5.57 -12.13
N ARG A 59 -9.31 -6.73 -12.31
CA ARG A 59 -8.73 -8.05 -12.02
C ARG A 59 -7.46 -8.38 -12.84
N ARG A 60 -7.19 -7.66 -13.93
CA ARG A 60 -5.99 -7.87 -14.75
C ARG A 60 -4.79 -7.05 -14.29
N VAL A 61 -4.95 -6.06 -13.42
CA VAL A 61 -3.86 -5.15 -13.01
C VAL A 61 -2.66 -5.93 -12.48
N GLY A 62 -2.87 -6.91 -11.59
CA GLY A 62 -1.79 -7.72 -11.03
C GLY A 62 -1.01 -8.48 -12.11
N LEU A 63 -1.74 -9.09 -13.05
CA LEU A 63 -1.16 -9.80 -14.19
C LEU A 63 -0.36 -8.86 -15.10
N CYS A 64 -0.91 -7.71 -15.49
CA CYS A 64 -0.23 -6.78 -16.39
C CYS A 64 1.07 -6.23 -15.76
N ILE A 65 1.07 -5.94 -14.45
CA ILE A 65 2.28 -5.52 -13.72
C ILE A 65 3.31 -6.66 -13.71
N LYS A 66 2.88 -7.89 -13.43
CA LYS A 66 3.74 -9.08 -13.44
C LYS A 66 4.38 -9.31 -14.81
N GLN A 67 3.57 -9.28 -15.88
CA GLN A 67 4.05 -9.44 -17.26
C GLN A 67 5.05 -8.35 -17.65
N PHE A 68 4.81 -7.09 -17.28
CA PHE A 68 5.77 -6.01 -17.51
C PHE A 68 7.12 -6.28 -16.83
N LEU A 69 7.11 -6.78 -15.59
CA LEU A 69 8.33 -7.13 -14.85
C LEU A 69 9.05 -8.31 -15.53
N GLU A 70 8.31 -9.34 -15.92
CA GLU A 70 8.84 -10.52 -16.63
C GLU A 70 9.44 -10.14 -18.00
N ASN A 71 8.81 -9.23 -18.75
CA ASN A 71 9.31 -8.68 -20.01
C ASN A 71 10.63 -7.91 -19.83
N LYS A 72 10.86 -7.35 -18.64
CA LYS A 72 12.14 -6.72 -18.25
C LYS A 72 13.15 -7.73 -17.70
N GLY A 73 12.78 -9.00 -17.61
CA GLY A 73 13.59 -10.11 -17.11
C GLY A 73 13.40 -10.41 -15.63
N TYR A 74 12.60 -9.65 -14.87
CA TYR A 74 12.42 -9.87 -13.43
C TYR A 74 11.38 -10.96 -13.18
N SER A 75 11.83 -12.08 -12.61
CA SER A 75 10.98 -13.27 -12.38
C SER A 75 11.01 -13.75 -10.92
N GLY A 76 11.56 -12.94 -10.00
CA GLY A 76 11.61 -13.26 -8.58
C GLY A 76 10.25 -13.16 -7.88
N PRO A 77 10.18 -13.50 -6.58
CA PRO A 77 8.95 -13.35 -5.80
C PRO A 77 8.42 -11.91 -5.84
N LEU A 78 7.14 -11.75 -6.19
CA LEU A 78 6.51 -10.46 -6.40
C LEU A 78 5.44 -10.19 -5.33
N THR A 79 5.48 -9.00 -4.73
CA THR A 79 4.39 -8.47 -3.90
C THR A 79 3.95 -7.12 -4.44
N ILE A 80 2.66 -6.98 -4.77
CA ILE A 80 2.07 -5.72 -5.22
C ILE A 80 1.14 -5.20 -4.11
N THR A 81 1.31 -3.95 -3.70
CA THR A 81 0.47 -3.30 -2.70
C THR A 81 -0.17 -2.04 -3.28
N ALA A 82 -1.49 -2.02 -3.39
CA ALA A 82 -2.27 -0.81 -3.67
C ALA A 82 -2.48 -0.01 -2.38
N ILE A 83 -2.12 1.27 -2.40
CA ILE A 83 -2.07 2.16 -1.24
C ILE A 83 -2.93 3.37 -1.54
N GLY A 84 -3.81 3.73 -0.60
CA GLY A 84 -4.61 4.94 -0.73
C GLY A 84 -5.71 5.07 0.31
N VAL A 85 -6.50 6.13 0.20
CA VAL A 85 -7.75 6.27 0.94
C VAL A 85 -8.78 5.37 0.25
N LEU A 86 -8.73 4.08 0.55
CA LEU A 86 -9.49 3.06 -0.20
C LEU A 86 -11.01 3.19 -0.02
N THR A 87 -11.49 3.97 0.94
CA THR A 87 -12.92 4.30 1.05
C THR A 87 -13.44 5.15 -0.11
N ASP A 88 -12.54 5.82 -0.84
CA ASP A 88 -12.89 6.71 -1.96
C ASP A 88 -12.87 5.96 -3.31
N VAL A 89 -12.36 4.72 -3.33
CA VAL A 89 -12.34 3.86 -4.51
C VAL A 89 -13.60 2.96 -4.50
N PRO A 90 -14.31 2.81 -5.63
CA PRO A 90 -15.46 1.92 -5.71
C PRO A 90 -15.14 0.49 -5.22
N SER A 91 -15.97 -0.03 -4.32
CA SER A 91 -15.76 -1.35 -3.69
C SER A 91 -15.65 -2.49 -4.72
N GLU A 92 -16.38 -2.40 -5.83
CA GLU A 92 -16.26 -3.34 -6.94
C GLU A 92 -14.84 -3.34 -7.52
N ILE A 93 -14.26 -2.17 -7.81
CA ILE A 93 -12.89 -2.06 -8.30
C ILE A 93 -11.90 -2.65 -7.30
N LEU A 94 -12.05 -2.35 -6.01
CA LEU A 94 -11.17 -2.90 -4.97
C LEU A 94 -11.30 -4.41 -4.81
N ARG A 95 -12.50 -4.96 -4.95
CA ARG A 95 -12.75 -6.41 -4.91
C ARG A 95 -12.00 -7.10 -6.05
N GLU A 96 -12.08 -6.51 -7.24
CA GLU A 96 -11.43 -7.01 -8.44
C GLU A 96 -9.89 -6.91 -8.32
N VAL A 97 -9.36 -5.78 -7.83
CA VAL A 97 -7.93 -5.58 -7.54
C VAL A 97 -7.43 -6.57 -6.48
N TYR A 98 -8.15 -6.72 -5.37
CA TYR A 98 -7.78 -7.67 -4.31
C TYR A 98 -7.81 -9.12 -4.82
N ALA A 99 -8.80 -9.46 -5.65
CA ALA A 99 -8.91 -10.78 -6.23
C ALA A 99 -7.78 -11.11 -7.23
N SER A 100 -7.08 -10.11 -7.76
CA SER A 100 -5.88 -10.31 -8.59
C SER A 100 -4.60 -10.50 -7.78
N GLY A 101 -4.70 -10.83 -6.48
CA GLY A 101 -3.54 -11.04 -5.61
C GLY A 101 -2.91 -9.76 -5.05
N ILE A 102 -3.45 -8.57 -5.36
CA ILE A 102 -2.89 -7.30 -4.91
C ILE A 102 -3.28 -7.03 -3.45
N ALA A 103 -2.29 -6.73 -2.61
CA ALA A 103 -2.53 -6.32 -1.23
C ALA A 103 -3.12 -4.91 -1.16
N LEU A 104 -4.01 -4.67 -0.20
CA LEU A 104 -4.64 -3.35 0.00
C LEU A 104 -4.08 -2.68 1.26
N ASN A 105 -3.55 -1.47 1.17
CA ASN A 105 -3.13 -0.68 2.34
C ASN A 105 -3.93 0.61 2.45
N ILE A 106 -4.79 0.66 3.47
CA ILE A 106 -5.62 1.83 3.78
C ILE A 106 -4.78 2.83 4.57
N ILE A 107 -4.72 4.06 4.09
CA ILE A 107 -3.98 5.14 4.74
C ILE A 107 -4.92 6.25 5.23
N GLY A 108 -4.55 6.89 6.34
CA GLY A 108 -5.20 8.12 6.82
C GLY A 108 -4.36 9.38 6.56
N SER A 109 -3.10 9.19 6.16
CA SER A 109 -2.12 10.24 5.86
C SER A 109 -1.73 10.23 4.38
N THR A 110 -0.68 10.96 4.02
CA THR A 110 -0.19 11.01 2.63
C THR A 110 0.43 9.68 2.20
N PHE A 111 0.37 9.41 0.88
CA PHE A 111 1.01 8.25 0.27
C PHE A 111 2.51 8.19 0.58
N SER A 112 3.24 9.31 0.46
CA SER A 112 4.69 9.39 0.71
C SER A 112 5.09 8.93 2.11
N THR A 113 4.40 9.38 3.18
CA THR A 113 4.71 8.94 4.54
C THR A 113 4.48 7.43 4.73
N THR A 114 3.43 6.89 4.10
CA THR A 114 3.19 5.44 4.16
C THR A 114 4.22 4.68 3.33
N LEU A 115 4.58 5.18 2.16
CA LEU A 115 5.57 4.60 1.27
C LEU A 115 6.93 4.46 1.98
N ASP A 116 7.42 5.52 2.62
CA ASP A 116 8.68 5.51 3.34
C ASP A 116 8.70 4.41 4.42
N ARG A 117 7.60 4.29 5.18
CA ARG A 117 7.45 3.23 6.19
C ARG A 117 7.48 1.83 5.57
N LEU A 118 6.75 1.60 4.47
CA LEU A 118 6.68 0.30 3.83
C LEU A 118 8.00 -0.11 3.19
N ILE A 119 8.69 0.83 2.53
CA ILE A 119 10.03 0.61 1.99
C ILE A 119 10.99 0.28 3.13
N CYS A 120 10.96 1.03 4.23
CA CYS A 120 11.72 0.72 5.43
C CYS A 120 11.48 -0.72 5.91
N GLU A 121 10.22 -1.11 6.11
CA GLU A 121 9.85 -2.47 6.53
C GLU A 121 10.29 -3.57 5.53
N PHE A 122 10.24 -3.27 4.22
CA PHE A 122 10.71 -4.15 3.17
C PHE A 122 12.23 -4.35 3.23
N THR A 123 13.01 -3.27 3.32
CA THR A 123 14.48 -3.31 3.35
C THR A 123 15.05 -4.02 4.59
N VAL A 124 14.34 -3.97 5.72
CA VAL A 124 14.72 -4.73 6.93
C VAL A 124 14.60 -6.25 6.70
N LYS A 125 13.62 -6.69 5.90
CA LYS A 125 13.35 -8.12 5.66
C LYS A 125 14.08 -8.66 4.43
N ASN A 126 14.42 -7.80 3.49
CA ASN A 126 14.96 -8.16 2.18
C ASN A 126 16.23 -7.34 1.93
N PRO A 127 17.41 -7.81 2.38
CA PRO A 127 18.67 -7.16 2.05
C PRO A 127 18.93 -7.23 0.53
N PRO A 128 19.75 -6.31 -0.03
CA PRO A 128 20.10 -6.33 -1.45
C PRO A 128 20.81 -7.64 -1.85
N PRO A 129 20.63 -8.13 -3.10
CA PRO A 129 19.84 -7.54 -4.16
C PRO A 129 18.32 -7.72 -3.95
N ALA A 130 17.57 -6.64 -4.09
CA ALA A 130 16.11 -6.60 -4.02
C ALA A 130 15.58 -5.46 -4.89
N ASN A 131 14.42 -5.66 -5.50
CA ASN A 131 13.82 -4.71 -6.44
C ASN A 131 12.68 -3.95 -5.78
N ILE A 132 12.63 -2.64 -6.04
CA ILE A 132 11.55 -1.76 -5.58
C ILE A 132 10.99 -1.03 -6.79
N MET A 133 9.67 -1.06 -6.94
CA MET A 133 8.96 -0.31 -7.96
C MET A 133 7.89 0.55 -7.31
N VAL A 134 7.78 1.81 -7.74
CA VAL A 134 6.74 2.72 -7.27
C VAL A 134 5.92 3.19 -8.47
N ILE A 135 4.60 2.99 -8.41
CA ILE A 135 3.63 3.47 -9.41
C ILE A 135 2.83 4.57 -8.73
N SER A 136 3.12 5.83 -9.05
CA SER A 136 2.47 7.00 -8.46
C SER A 136 2.79 8.22 -9.33
N ASP A 137 2.35 9.42 -8.94
CA ASP A 137 2.78 10.63 -9.62
C ASP A 137 4.31 10.82 -9.52
N ALA A 138 4.90 11.58 -10.45
CA ALA A 138 6.34 11.76 -10.53
C ALA A 138 6.97 12.47 -9.31
N LYS A 139 6.18 12.96 -8.35
CA LYS A 139 6.64 13.74 -7.20
C LYS A 139 6.62 12.95 -5.89
N SER A 140 5.92 11.82 -5.84
CA SER A 140 5.71 11.08 -4.59
C SER A 140 6.92 10.24 -4.16
N PHE A 141 7.76 9.81 -5.11
CA PHE A 141 9.01 9.11 -4.84
C PHE A 141 10.19 10.01 -5.16
N ALA A 142 10.68 10.72 -4.14
CA ALA A 142 11.75 11.70 -4.31
C ALA A 142 13.01 11.05 -4.92
N SER A 143 13.60 11.72 -5.93
CA SER A 143 14.83 11.26 -6.59
C SER A 143 15.96 10.98 -5.61
N ASP A 144 16.07 11.80 -4.57
CA ASP A 144 17.11 11.66 -3.55
C ASP A 144 16.89 10.42 -2.69
N TYR A 145 15.64 10.04 -2.42
CA TYR A 145 15.32 8.83 -1.67
C TYR A 145 15.60 7.57 -2.50
N ALA A 146 15.21 7.57 -3.77
CA ALA A 146 15.55 6.53 -4.73
C ALA A 146 17.07 6.34 -4.83
N SER A 147 17.81 7.43 -5.02
CA SER A 147 19.29 7.42 -5.13
C SER A 147 19.95 6.82 -3.89
N ARG A 148 19.42 7.09 -2.68
CA ARG A 148 19.94 6.51 -1.43
C ARG A 148 19.73 5.00 -1.33
N LEU A 149 18.64 4.48 -1.90
CA LEU A 149 18.39 3.04 -1.98
C LEU A 149 19.32 2.39 -3.01
N GLU A 150 19.55 3.03 -4.15
CA GLU A 150 20.49 2.56 -5.18
C GLU A 150 21.93 2.49 -4.66
N LEU A 151 22.38 3.51 -3.91
CA LEU A 151 23.70 3.51 -3.24
C LEU A 151 23.86 2.38 -2.20
N ARG A 152 22.77 1.69 -1.87
CA ARG A 152 22.76 0.53 -0.97
C ARG A 152 22.52 -0.79 -1.70
N GLY A 153 22.58 -0.80 -3.03
CA GLY A 153 22.44 -2.01 -3.83
C GLY A 153 21.01 -2.46 -4.09
N TYR A 154 19.99 -1.64 -3.74
CA TYR A 154 18.63 -1.90 -4.20
C TYR A 154 18.46 -1.47 -5.65
N ASN A 155 17.67 -2.22 -6.40
CA ASN A 155 17.37 -1.90 -7.78
C ASN A 155 16.01 -1.20 -7.87
N ILE A 156 16.02 0.06 -8.29
CA ILE A 156 14.80 0.86 -8.43
C ILE A 156 14.27 0.72 -9.85
N LEU A 157 13.10 0.10 -9.96
CA LEU A 157 12.41 -0.11 -11.24
C LEU A 157 11.49 1.08 -11.53
N GLN A 158 11.62 1.64 -12.73
CA GLN A 158 10.76 2.73 -13.19
C GLN A 158 9.65 2.19 -14.10
N PRO A 159 8.37 2.38 -13.76
CA PRO A 159 7.29 2.15 -14.71
C PRO A 159 7.39 3.17 -15.86
N VAL A 160 7.03 2.76 -17.07
CA VAL A 160 6.98 3.68 -18.22
C VAL A 160 5.58 3.63 -18.83
N PRO A 161 4.77 4.69 -18.69
CA PRO A 161 4.98 5.87 -17.84
C PRO A 161 4.77 5.58 -16.35
N SER A 162 5.52 6.25 -15.47
CA SER A 162 5.45 6.00 -14.02
C SER A 162 4.14 6.41 -13.34
N TYR A 163 3.38 7.27 -14.02
CA TYR A 163 2.19 7.95 -13.54
C TYR A 163 0.87 7.37 -14.09
N SER A 164 0.93 6.28 -14.86
CA SER A 164 -0.28 5.68 -15.42
C SER A 164 -0.15 4.17 -15.54
N LEU A 165 -1.25 3.48 -15.27
CA LEU A 165 -1.31 2.05 -15.51
C LEU A 165 -1.50 1.69 -17.00
N GLU A 166 -1.82 2.66 -17.86
CA GLU A 166 -2.09 2.41 -19.29
C GLU A 166 -0.94 1.70 -20.01
N GLY A 167 0.31 1.97 -19.63
CA GLY A 167 1.48 1.31 -20.20
C GLY A 167 1.49 -0.20 -19.98
N PHE A 168 0.94 -0.68 -18.85
CA PHE A 168 0.87 -2.11 -18.55
C PHE A 168 -0.21 -2.82 -19.38
N PHE A 169 -1.31 -2.13 -19.70
CA PHE A 169 -2.42 -2.72 -20.47
C PHE A 169 -2.15 -2.79 -21.97
N GLN A 170 -1.22 -1.98 -22.50
CA GLN A 170 -0.89 -1.98 -23.94
C GLN A 170 -0.01 -3.16 -24.38
N GLU A 171 0.82 -3.71 -23.47
CA GLU A 171 1.69 -4.87 -23.75
C GLU A 171 0.90 -6.18 -23.93
N ASP A 172 -0.39 -6.19 -23.57
CA ASP A 172 -1.29 -7.35 -23.53
C ASP A 172 -2.06 -7.58 -24.86
N SER A 173 -1.82 -6.75 -25.89
CA SER A 173 -2.54 -6.85 -27.18
C SER A 173 -2.08 -8.01 -28.09
N GLY A 174 -1.05 -8.75 -27.68
CA GLY A 174 -0.44 -9.82 -28.47
C GLY A 174 -0.32 -11.12 -27.69
N VAL A 175 -1.45 -11.72 -27.28
CA VAL A 175 -1.72 -13.16 -27.09
C VAL A 175 -2.90 -13.28 -26.10
N LEU A 176 -4.09 -13.60 -26.62
CA LEU A 176 -5.22 -14.04 -25.81
C LEU A 176 -4.97 -15.51 -25.43
N GLU A 177 -4.13 -15.74 -24.42
CA GLU A 177 -4.28 -16.97 -23.64
C GLU A 177 -5.48 -16.71 -22.72
N GLU A 178 -6.55 -17.49 -22.88
CA GLU A 178 -7.61 -17.55 -21.87
C GLU A 178 -6.93 -17.99 -20.57
N ASP A 179 -6.68 -17.00 -19.73
CA ASP A 179 -5.83 -17.16 -18.57
C ASP A 179 -6.50 -18.14 -17.61
N LYS A 180 -6.01 -19.38 -17.61
CA LYS A 180 -6.26 -20.35 -16.53
C LYS A 180 -5.44 -19.93 -15.31
N CYS A 181 -5.54 -18.65 -14.94
CA CYS A 181 -4.87 -18.06 -13.81
C CYS A 181 -5.67 -18.47 -12.57
N SER A 182 -5.34 -19.65 -12.04
CA SER A 182 -5.76 -20.09 -10.72
C SER A 182 -4.97 -19.36 -9.62
N GLU A 183 -4.56 -18.10 -9.83
CA GLU A 183 -4.04 -17.26 -8.77
C GLU A 183 -5.20 -16.91 -7.84
N THR A 184 -5.50 -17.86 -6.97
CA THR A 184 -6.47 -17.72 -5.91
C THR A 184 -6.07 -16.52 -5.07
N SER A 185 -7.03 -15.66 -4.72
CA SER A 185 -6.87 -14.55 -3.79
C SER A 185 -6.43 -14.95 -2.36
N GLU A 186 -6.03 -16.20 -2.15
CA GLU A 186 -5.62 -16.81 -0.88
C GLU A 186 -4.36 -16.17 -0.30
N SER A 187 -3.48 -15.63 -1.15
CA SER A 187 -2.25 -14.94 -0.71
C SER A 187 -2.45 -13.43 -0.47
N ALA A 188 -3.52 -12.84 -1.02
CA ALA A 188 -3.78 -11.41 -0.86
C ALA A 188 -4.11 -11.08 0.59
N PHE A 189 -3.60 -9.95 1.07
CA PHE A 189 -3.86 -9.45 2.42
C PHE A 189 -4.18 -7.96 2.37
N TRP A 190 -4.68 -7.43 3.47
CA TRP A 190 -4.89 -6.00 3.62
C TRP A 190 -4.24 -5.49 4.89
N ILE A 191 -3.83 -4.23 4.88
CA ILE A 191 -3.21 -3.49 5.97
C ILE A 191 -4.06 -2.24 6.20
N CYS A 192 -4.29 -1.90 7.47
CA CYS A 192 -4.89 -0.65 7.86
C CYS A 192 -3.87 0.19 8.63
N SER A 193 -3.29 1.20 7.96
CA SER A 193 -2.37 2.18 8.56
C SER A 193 -3.12 3.29 9.32
N VAL A 194 -4.46 3.31 9.27
CA VAL A 194 -5.31 4.25 10.01
C VAL A 194 -5.46 3.85 11.48
N CYS A 195 -5.57 2.55 11.74
CA CYS A 195 -5.78 2.02 13.08
C CYS A 195 -4.46 1.87 13.84
N SER A 196 -4.49 2.12 15.15
CA SER A 196 -3.30 2.27 15.99
C SER A 196 -2.39 1.03 16.08
N ASP A 197 -2.85 -0.14 15.66
CA ASP A 197 -2.12 -1.41 15.73
C ASP A 197 -1.60 -1.93 14.37
N ASN A 198 -1.69 -1.14 13.28
CA ASN A 198 -1.39 -1.62 11.91
C ASN A 198 -2.06 -2.98 11.63
N ILE A 199 -3.39 -2.97 11.73
CA ILE A 199 -4.19 -4.18 11.61
C ILE A 199 -3.95 -4.79 10.22
N HIS A 200 -3.63 -6.06 10.18
CA HIS A 200 -3.54 -6.84 8.96
C HIS A 200 -4.58 -7.95 8.97
N GLY A 201 -5.06 -8.31 7.78
CA GLY A 201 -6.01 -9.39 7.64
C GLY A 201 -6.04 -9.97 6.23
N GLN A 202 -6.81 -11.04 6.08
CA GLN A 202 -7.09 -11.68 4.79
C GLN A 202 -8.59 -11.71 4.56
N GLY A 203 -8.98 -11.86 3.30
CA GLY A 203 -10.37 -11.84 2.85
C GLY A 203 -10.90 -10.44 2.60
N PHE A 204 -11.44 -10.22 1.40
CA PHE A 204 -12.04 -8.94 1.01
C PHE A 204 -13.27 -8.56 1.86
N GLU A 205 -14.06 -9.54 2.30
CA GLU A 205 -15.21 -9.28 3.16
C GLU A 205 -14.79 -8.83 4.57
N ASN A 206 -13.66 -9.36 5.08
CA ASN A 206 -13.08 -8.89 6.36
C ASN A 206 -12.55 -7.47 6.23
N PHE A 207 -11.90 -7.16 5.11
CA PHE A 207 -11.49 -5.79 4.75
C PHE A 207 -12.69 -4.85 4.76
N THR A 208 -13.77 -5.20 4.05
CA THR A 208 -15.00 -4.40 3.94
C THR A 208 -15.64 -4.19 5.31
N THR A 209 -15.77 -5.27 6.10
CA THR A 209 -16.29 -5.21 7.47
C THR A 209 -15.44 -4.29 8.34
N HIS A 210 -14.11 -4.35 8.23
CA HIS A 210 -13.21 -3.49 8.96
C HIS A 210 -13.38 -2.01 8.60
N VAL A 211 -13.27 -1.64 7.32
CA VAL A 211 -13.29 -0.22 6.89
C VAL A 211 -14.64 0.45 7.10
N THR A 212 -15.73 -0.32 7.07
CA THR A 212 -17.08 0.19 7.35
C THR A 212 -17.39 0.33 8.83
N SER A 213 -16.59 -0.27 9.72
CA SER A 213 -16.84 -0.33 11.16
C SER A 213 -16.76 1.06 11.84
N CYS A 214 -17.59 1.31 12.85
CA CYS A 214 -17.52 2.57 13.62
C CYS A 214 -16.14 2.81 14.28
N PRO A 215 -15.39 1.79 14.79
CA PRO A 215 -14.03 1.99 15.27
C PRO A 215 -13.09 2.55 14.18
N HIS A 216 -13.11 2.00 12.97
CA HIS A 216 -12.30 2.47 11.86
C HIS A 216 -12.68 3.90 11.47
N LYS A 217 -13.98 4.17 11.28
CA LYS A 217 -14.50 5.50 10.95
C LYS A 217 -14.11 6.56 11.98
N ARG A 218 -14.17 6.22 13.28
CA ARG A 218 -13.71 7.13 14.35
C ARG A 218 -12.21 7.41 14.26
N LYS A 219 -11.40 6.40 13.92
CA LYS A 219 -9.97 6.59 13.74
C LYS A 219 -9.63 7.45 12.52
N LEU A 220 -10.39 7.35 11.43
CA LEU A 220 -10.24 8.27 10.28
C LEU A 220 -10.38 9.75 10.70
N LEU A 221 -11.25 10.06 11.67
CA LEU A 221 -11.40 11.43 12.18
C LEU A 221 -10.14 11.96 12.88
N ASP A 222 -9.31 11.09 13.46
CA ASP A 222 -8.05 11.49 14.08
C ASP A 222 -7.06 12.06 13.05
N TRP A 223 -7.21 11.67 11.78
CA TRP A 223 -6.39 12.10 10.65
C TRP A 223 -6.91 13.36 9.93
N LEU A 224 -8.12 13.83 10.26
CA LEU A 224 -8.66 15.08 9.70
C LEU A 224 -7.98 16.31 10.32
N PRO A 225 -7.83 17.42 9.56
CA PRO A 225 -7.41 18.71 10.11
C PRO A 225 -8.29 19.13 11.30
N SER A 226 -7.70 19.81 12.29
CA SER A 226 -8.37 20.17 13.55
C SER A 226 -9.75 20.79 13.38
N ASP A 227 -9.94 21.61 12.35
CA ASP A 227 -11.17 22.37 12.09
C ASP A 227 -12.32 21.48 11.57
N ALA A 228 -12.00 20.32 10.97
CA ALA A 228 -12.99 19.38 10.42
C ALA A 228 -13.46 18.32 11.45
N ARG A 229 -12.76 18.17 12.58
CA ARG A 229 -13.03 17.12 13.59
C ARG A 229 -14.32 17.36 14.40
N PHE A 230 -14.84 18.58 14.42
CA PHE A 230 -16.01 18.97 15.21
C PHE A 230 -17.36 18.69 14.53
N LEU A 231 -17.38 18.39 13.23
CA LEU A 231 -18.62 18.26 12.44
C LEU A 231 -19.07 16.81 12.20
N SER A 232 -18.29 15.80 12.58
CA SER A 232 -18.51 14.40 12.14
C SER A 232 -18.66 13.36 13.27
N ARG A 233 -19.08 13.79 14.47
CA ARG A 233 -19.35 12.85 15.59
C ARG A 233 -20.77 12.30 15.56
N GLU A 234 -21.15 11.62 14.48
CA GLU A 234 -22.35 10.77 14.48
C GLU A 234 -22.05 9.44 13.78
N CYS A 235 -21.58 8.45 14.55
CA CYS A 235 -21.83 7.03 14.23
C CYS A 235 -22.94 6.62 15.19
N GLY A 236 -24.18 6.59 14.69
CA GLY A 236 -25.40 6.52 15.50
C GLY A 236 -25.43 5.34 16.47
N ASP A 237 -25.80 5.63 17.72
CA ASP A 237 -26.42 4.69 18.65
C ASP A 237 -27.79 4.26 18.08
N GLN A 238 -27.79 3.27 17.20
CA GLN A 238 -29.01 2.54 16.82
C GLN A 238 -28.87 1.07 17.21
N ALA A 239 -28.65 0.86 18.51
CA ALA A 239 -28.92 -0.41 19.17
C ALA A 239 -29.14 -0.15 20.68
N LYS A 240 -30.29 0.44 21.04
CA LYS A 240 -30.98 0.37 22.36
C LYS A 240 -31.99 1.52 22.54
N VAL A 241 -33.05 1.57 21.73
CA VAL A 241 -34.32 2.19 22.15
C VAL A 241 -35.46 1.36 21.57
N ASN A 242 -35.54 0.10 21.98
CA ASN A 242 -36.74 -0.73 21.85
C ASN A 242 -36.96 -1.40 23.20
N GLU A 243 -37.33 -0.58 24.19
CA GLU A 243 -38.00 -0.99 25.43
C GLU A 243 -38.18 0.27 26.26
N VAL A 244 -39.38 0.87 26.19
CA VAL A 244 -40.13 1.54 27.26
C VAL A 244 -41.22 2.31 26.52
N TRP A 245 -42.34 1.63 26.29
CA TRP A 245 -43.73 2.10 26.41
C TRP A 245 -44.61 0.84 26.31
N ARG A 246 -44.71 0.14 27.44
CA ARG A 246 -45.96 -0.52 27.85
C ARG A 246 -46.59 0.38 28.90
#